data_AF-A0A1M5TZ28-F1
#
_entry.id   AF-A0A1M5TZ28-F1
#
_cell.length_a   1.000
_cell.length_b   1.000
_cell.length_c   1.000
_cell.angle_alpha   90.00
_cell.angle_beta   90.00
_cell.angle_gamma   90.00
#
_symmetry.space_group_name_H-M   'P 1'
#
loop_
_entity.id
_entity.type
_entity.pdbx_description
1 polymer ?
#
loop_
_entity_poly.entity_id
_entity_poly.type
_entity_poly.pdbx_seq_one_letter_code
_entity_poly.pdbx_strand_id
1 'polypeptide(L)'
;MNFKKILLGSAIAAASFGLYACGDDSSSPDTPVNPDNPGAEIIDPPKQSELSPVIFDNLKITVMSGINSLRGSLSGMIKLDDTFLDTSEPYTADVDVKIDSVGFAVGRLINGNAFQEKINIHLDGVVFPTERVSLSQKYFEFSDLSGCGEFKLYIFVYSSSKEEGIQTSLYTSVYDQLTFTRPEQECQAALPPSSSSEVPPAPCTPVTAHPVSLSNSMGTSQSAINFETGLADNPHITIKFANNMATIVPGAGVTVYEDNSQTTGLDAEPKAGQTQICREDFVKSNFQLEDELTSGLWIDVVTADGKMYPVMIKKAMLESATKGTVDIVYYN
;
A
#
# COMPACT_ATOMS: atom_id res chain seq x y z
N MET A 1 -19.85 -50.58 -26.11
CA MET A 1 -19.53 -51.22 -24.82
C MET A 1 -18.18 -50.68 -24.37
N ASN A 2 -18.09 -50.23 -23.10
CA ASN A 2 -16.88 -50.16 -22.27
C ASN A 2 -15.82 -49.09 -22.66
N PHE A 3 -15.29 -48.24 -21.77
CA PHE A 3 -15.35 -48.17 -20.31
C PHE A 3 -14.99 -46.74 -19.87
N LYS A 4 -15.65 -46.29 -18.80
CA LYS A 4 -15.36 -45.11 -17.97
C LYS A 4 -13.87 -45.02 -17.59
N LYS A 5 -13.38 -43.77 -17.41
CA LYS A 5 -12.05 -43.28 -16.90
C LYS A 5 -11.54 -42.27 -17.96
N ILE A 6 -11.27 -40.98 -17.75
CA ILE A 6 -10.79 -40.19 -16.61
C ILE A 6 -11.30 -38.76 -16.83
N LEU A 7 -12.30 -38.30 -16.06
CA LEU A 7 -12.66 -36.89 -15.92
C LEU A 7 -12.62 -36.59 -14.41
N LEU A 8 -11.42 -36.71 -13.85
CA LEU A 8 -11.11 -36.49 -12.45
C LEU A 8 -9.80 -35.71 -12.38
N GLY A 9 -9.84 -34.43 -12.76
CA GLY A 9 -8.65 -33.58 -12.77
C GLY A 9 -8.92 -32.07 -12.81
N SER A 10 -10.18 -31.64 -12.63
CA SER A 10 -10.56 -30.23 -12.82
C SER A 10 -11.32 -29.64 -11.62
N ALA A 11 -11.13 -30.19 -10.42
CA ALA A 11 -11.90 -29.81 -9.23
C ALA A 11 -11.07 -29.58 -7.95
N ILE A 12 -9.77 -29.24 -8.06
CA ILE A 12 -8.93 -28.91 -6.89
C ILE A 12 -8.23 -27.55 -7.05
N ALA A 13 -8.89 -26.56 -7.66
CA ALA A 13 -8.38 -25.19 -7.70
C ALA A 13 -9.42 -24.11 -7.34
N ALA A 14 -10.59 -24.51 -6.82
CA ALA A 14 -11.67 -23.57 -6.51
C ALA A 14 -12.33 -23.82 -5.13
N ALA A 15 -11.63 -24.44 -4.19
CA ALA A 15 -12.20 -24.83 -2.89
C ALA A 15 -11.36 -24.39 -1.67
N SER A 16 -10.64 -23.27 -1.76
CA SER A 16 -10.02 -22.63 -0.59
C SER A 16 -10.35 -21.13 -0.46
N PHE A 17 -11.29 -20.60 -1.24
CA PHE A 17 -11.96 -19.36 -0.87
C PHE A 17 -12.91 -19.67 0.28
N GLY A 18 -12.60 -19.09 1.45
CA GLY A 18 -13.22 -19.37 2.73
C GLY A 18 -14.73 -19.45 2.68
N LEU A 19 -15.24 -20.60 3.13
CA LEU A 19 -16.61 -20.72 3.62
C LEU A 19 -16.71 -19.87 4.89
N TYR A 20 -17.20 -18.63 4.75
CA TYR A 20 -17.90 -17.96 5.84
C TYR A 20 -19.20 -18.73 6.08
N ALA A 21 -19.15 -19.67 7.02
CA ALA A 21 -20.35 -20.23 7.61
C ALA A 21 -20.84 -19.24 8.68
N CYS A 22 -21.88 -18.48 8.35
CA CYS A 22 -22.75 -17.86 9.34
C CYS A 22 -23.38 -18.99 10.17
N GLY A 23 -22.95 -19.12 11.42
CA GLY A 23 -23.64 -19.87 12.46
C GLY A 23 -24.14 -18.89 13.50
N ASP A 24 -25.43 -18.55 13.43
CA ASP A 24 -26.13 -17.79 14.45
C ASP A 24 -26.47 -18.66 15.68
N ASP A 25 -26.71 -17.96 16.79
CA ASP A 25 -27.34 -18.37 18.06
C ASP A 25 -26.46 -18.92 19.19
N SER A 26 -25.90 -17.99 19.99
CA SER A 26 -26.05 -18.05 21.44
C SER A 26 -25.92 -16.70 22.11
N SER A 27 -27.07 -16.15 22.49
CA SER A 27 -27.23 -15.03 23.42
C SER A 27 -26.82 -15.41 24.85
N SER A 28 -25.78 -14.76 25.40
CA SER A 28 -25.55 -14.53 26.84
C SER A 28 -24.45 -13.47 27.04
N PRO A 29 -24.46 -12.72 28.16
CA PRO A 29 -24.09 -11.31 28.20
C PRO A 29 -22.59 -11.05 28.25
N ASP A 30 -22.23 -9.84 27.82
CA ASP A 30 -20.92 -9.19 27.91
C ASP A 30 -20.19 -9.54 29.21
N THR A 31 -19.21 -10.42 29.08
CA THR A 31 -18.13 -10.57 30.06
C THR A 31 -16.92 -9.83 29.47
N PRO A 32 -16.28 -8.91 30.19
CA PRO A 32 -15.14 -8.18 29.67
C PRO A 32 -14.05 -9.17 29.27
N VAL A 33 -13.66 -9.15 28.00
CA VAL A 33 -12.58 -9.97 27.46
C VAL A 33 -11.30 -9.61 28.21
N ASN A 34 -10.73 -10.59 28.90
CA ASN A 34 -9.44 -10.46 29.57
C ASN A 34 -8.36 -10.23 28.49
N PRO A 35 -7.59 -9.13 28.53
CA PRO A 35 -6.68 -8.74 27.45
C PRO A 35 -5.48 -9.69 27.21
N ASP A 36 -5.28 -10.70 28.06
CA ASP A 36 -4.11 -11.57 28.06
C ASP A 36 -4.33 -12.95 27.40
N ASN A 37 -5.50 -13.21 26.80
CA ASN A 37 -5.74 -14.51 26.15
C ASN A 37 -6.66 -14.36 24.94
N PRO A 38 -6.13 -14.21 23.72
CA PRO A 38 -6.97 -14.02 22.55
C PRO A 38 -7.58 -15.38 22.20
N GLY A 39 -8.90 -15.44 22.02
CA GLY A 39 -9.54 -16.53 21.27
C GLY A 39 -9.20 -16.52 19.77
N ALA A 40 -8.03 -15.97 19.40
CA ALA A 40 -7.57 -15.80 18.03
C ALA A 40 -6.72 -17.00 17.61
N GLU A 41 -6.89 -17.40 16.35
CA GLU A 41 -6.15 -18.49 15.74
C GLU A 41 -4.66 -18.12 15.59
N ILE A 42 -3.77 -19.08 15.79
CA ILE A 42 -2.33 -18.87 15.53
C ILE A 42 -2.14 -18.86 14.01
N ILE A 43 -1.32 -17.95 13.49
CA ILE A 43 -0.95 -17.99 12.08
C ILE A 43 -0.06 -19.20 11.86
N ASP A 44 -0.51 -20.11 11.00
CA ASP A 44 0.28 -21.24 10.49
C ASP A 44 0.65 -20.97 9.02
N PRO A 45 1.85 -20.42 8.73
CA PRO A 45 2.27 -20.14 7.37
C PRO A 45 2.30 -21.40 6.51
N PRO A 46 1.89 -21.34 5.23
CA PRO A 46 2.00 -22.49 4.35
C PRO A 46 3.48 -22.89 4.21
N LYS A 47 3.74 -24.18 4.03
CA LYS A 47 5.11 -24.69 3.85
C LYS A 47 5.73 -24.06 2.59
N GLN A 48 6.83 -23.33 2.78
CA GLN A 48 7.62 -22.78 1.68
C GLN A 48 8.23 -23.91 0.83
N SER A 49 8.19 -23.73 -0.49
CA SER A 49 8.86 -24.64 -1.43
C SER A 49 10.38 -24.55 -1.25
N GLU A 50 11.08 -25.69 -1.32
CA GLU A 50 12.55 -25.74 -1.20
C GLU A 50 13.24 -24.89 -2.27
N LEU A 51 12.61 -24.79 -3.43
CA LEU A 51 12.98 -23.95 -4.55
C LEU A 51 11.79 -23.04 -4.87
N SER A 52 12.02 -21.74 -5.06
CA SER A 52 11.00 -20.81 -5.51
C SER A 52 11.62 -19.71 -6.39
N PRO A 53 11.03 -19.44 -7.57
CA PRO A 53 11.47 -18.34 -8.43
C PRO A 53 11.02 -16.97 -7.92
N VAL A 54 10.30 -16.87 -6.79
CA VAL A 54 9.80 -15.58 -6.30
C VAL A 54 10.89 -14.83 -5.53
N ILE A 55 11.18 -13.60 -5.96
CA ILE A 55 12.01 -12.63 -5.25
C ILE A 55 11.15 -11.55 -4.60
N PHE A 56 11.50 -11.22 -3.37
CA PHE A 56 11.01 -10.07 -2.64
C PHE A 56 12.07 -8.96 -2.67
N ASP A 57 11.76 -7.83 -3.30
CA ASP A 57 12.70 -6.74 -3.54
C ASP A 57 12.27 -5.47 -2.79
N ASN A 58 13.17 -4.95 -1.96
CA ASN A 58 12.98 -3.73 -1.16
C ASN A 58 11.66 -3.70 -0.36
N LEU A 59 11.21 -4.84 0.15
CA LEU A 59 10.04 -4.89 1.01
C LEU A 59 10.28 -4.14 2.32
N LYS A 60 9.45 -3.13 2.60
CA LYS A 60 9.48 -2.36 3.84
C LYS A 60 8.07 -2.07 4.33
N ILE A 61 7.89 -2.08 5.65
CA ILE A 61 6.72 -1.49 6.31
C ILE A 61 7.16 -0.20 6.97
N THR A 62 6.39 0.86 6.71
CA THR A 62 6.55 2.15 7.36
C THR A 62 5.32 2.40 8.23
N VAL A 63 5.56 2.73 9.50
CA VAL A 63 4.51 3.18 10.41
C VAL A 63 4.42 4.69 10.31
N MET A 64 3.24 5.20 9.97
CA MET A 64 2.94 6.62 9.83
C MET A 64 2.02 7.03 10.98
N SER A 65 2.41 8.04 11.75
CA SER A 65 1.58 8.61 12.82
C SER A 65 0.83 9.83 12.32
N GLY A 66 -0.50 9.79 12.34
CA GLY A 66 -1.37 10.94 12.07
C GLY A 66 -2.01 11.49 13.34
N ILE A 67 -2.60 12.69 13.25
CA ILE A 67 -3.23 13.41 14.37
C ILE A 67 -4.34 12.57 15.06
N ASN A 68 -4.99 11.65 14.33
CA ASN A 68 -6.09 10.82 14.85
C ASN A 68 -5.96 9.31 14.55
N SER A 69 -4.86 8.85 13.96
CA SER A 69 -4.68 7.43 13.61
C SER A 69 -3.23 7.08 13.27
N LEU A 70 -2.76 5.94 13.74
CA LEU A 70 -1.54 5.28 13.26
C LEU A 70 -1.89 4.39 12.03
N ARG A 71 -1.05 4.40 11.00
CA ARG A 71 -1.25 3.64 9.74
C ARG A 71 0.01 2.90 9.32
N GLY A 72 -0.17 1.72 8.75
CA GLY A 72 0.91 0.93 8.17
C GLY A 72 0.93 1.12 6.67
N SER A 73 2.09 1.44 6.09
CA SER A 73 2.31 1.47 4.65
C SER A 73 3.28 0.35 4.29
N LEU A 74 2.85 -0.55 3.41
CA LEU A 74 3.70 -1.54 2.77
C LEU A 74 4.22 -0.95 1.45
N SER A 75 5.49 -1.23 1.13
CA SER A 75 6.10 -0.88 -0.15
C SER A 75 7.17 -1.90 -0.53
N GLY A 76 7.55 -1.88 -1.81
CA GLY A 76 8.48 -2.83 -2.42
C GLY A 76 7.82 -3.62 -3.55
N MET A 77 8.50 -4.67 -4.03
CA MET A 77 8.08 -5.44 -5.19
C MET A 77 8.22 -6.93 -4.95
N ILE A 78 7.22 -7.69 -5.43
CA ILE A 78 7.30 -9.14 -5.59
C ILE A 78 7.49 -9.39 -7.08
N LYS A 79 8.50 -10.15 -7.47
CA LYS A 79 8.78 -10.47 -8.88
C LYS A 79 9.30 -11.89 -9.02
N LEU A 80 9.28 -12.41 -10.24
CA LEU A 80 9.97 -13.64 -10.56
C LEU A 80 11.46 -13.39 -10.84
N ASP A 81 12.30 -14.34 -10.47
CA ASP A 81 13.71 -14.40 -10.81
C ASP A 81 13.87 -14.99 -12.20
N ASP A 82 14.23 -14.14 -13.16
CA ASP A 82 14.50 -14.53 -14.54
C ASP A 82 15.68 -15.53 -14.65
N THR A 83 16.49 -15.68 -13.59
CA THR A 83 17.65 -16.57 -13.53
C THR A 83 17.40 -17.90 -12.83
N PHE A 84 16.27 -18.04 -12.12
CA PHE A 84 15.94 -19.23 -11.32
C PHE A 84 15.29 -20.37 -12.12
N LEU A 85 15.15 -20.25 -13.44
CA LEU A 85 14.61 -21.34 -14.25
C LEU A 85 15.56 -22.54 -14.18
N ASP A 86 15.25 -23.44 -13.25
CA ASP A 86 15.89 -24.72 -13.05
C ASP A 86 15.68 -25.54 -14.33
N THR A 87 16.71 -25.55 -15.17
CA THR A 87 16.77 -26.34 -16.41
C THR A 87 17.05 -27.82 -16.12
N SER A 88 16.99 -28.28 -14.87
CA SER A 88 17.09 -29.72 -14.60
C SER A 88 15.81 -30.41 -15.08
N GLU A 89 15.99 -31.41 -15.97
CA GLU A 89 14.91 -32.16 -16.61
C GLU A 89 13.84 -32.62 -15.59
N PRO A 90 12.54 -32.60 -15.94
CA PRO A 90 11.99 -32.64 -17.30
C PRO A 90 11.54 -31.29 -17.87
N TYR A 91 11.92 -30.17 -17.26
CA TYR A 91 11.47 -28.85 -17.72
C TYR A 91 12.17 -28.47 -19.03
N THR A 92 11.39 -28.23 -20.09
CA THR A 92 11.96 -27.70 -21.33
C THR A 92 12.32 -26.22 -21.15
N ALA A 93 13.16 -25.68 -22.03
CA ALA A 93 13.72 -24.33 -21.88
C ALA A 93 12.70 -23.17 -21.92
N ASP A 94 11.39 -23.46 -22.04
CA ASP A 94 10.30 -22.49 -22.22
C ASP A 94 9.24 -22.57 -21.11
N VAL A 95 9.63 -22.81 -19.84
CA VAL A 95 8.68 -22.81 -18.72
C VAL A 95 8.18 -21.39 -18.44
N ASP A 96 6.92 -21.11 -18.79
CA ASP A 96 6.25 -19.87 -18.39
C ASP A 96 5.76 -19.98 -16.93
N VAL A 97 6.53 -19.40 -16.01
CA VAL A 97 6.15 -19.24 -14.61
C VAL A 97 5.45 -17.91 -14.43
N LYS A 98 4.31 -17.91 -13.72
CA LYS A 98 3.61 -16.69 -13.31
C LYS A 98 3.20 -16.74 -11.84
N ILE A 99 3.11 -15.58 -11.21
CA ILE A 99 2.46 -15.39 -9.91
C ILE A 99 0.96 -15.50 -10.12
N ASP A 100 0.31 -16.40 -9.40
CA ASP A 100 -1.14 -16.65 -9.49
C ASP A 100 -1.92 -15.93 -8.40
N SER A 101 -1.34 -15.78 -7.21
CA SER A 101 -1.97 -15.06 -6.11
C SER A 101 -0.97 -14.63 -5.04
N VAL A 102 -1.34 -13.58 -4.31
CA VAL A 102 -0.64 -13.09 -3.14
C VAL A 102 -1.64 -12.93 -2.00
N GLY A 103 -1.33 -13.47 -0.84
CA GLY A 103 -2.10 -13.37 0.38
C GLY A 103 -1.33 -12.67 1.50
N PHE A 104 -2.06 -12.09 2.44
CA PHE A 104 -1.49 -11.39 3.60
C PHE A 104 -2.11 -11.94 4.89
N ALA A 105 -1.30 -12.02 5.94
CA ALA A 105 -1.78 -12.22 7.29
C ALA A 105 -0.97 -11.36 8.25
N VAL A 106 -1.63 -10.72 9.21
CA VAL A 106 -0.96 -9.95 10.27
C VAL A 106 -1.15 -10.69 11.57
N GLY A 107 -0.07 -10.92 12.29
CA GLY A 107 -0.09 -11.57 13.59
C GLY A 107 0.46 -10.69 14.70
N ARG A 108 -0.28 -10.56 15.80
CA ARG A 108 0.23 -9.95 17.04
C ARG A 108 1.18 -10.91 17.73
N LEU A 109 2.39 -10.46 18.05
CA LEU A 109 3.38 -11.28 18.75
C LEU A 109 3.10 -11.27 20.26
N ILE A 110 2.71 -12.41 20.80
CA ILE A 110 2.51 -12.62 22.24
C ILE A 110 3.32 -13.85 22.65
N ASN A 111 4.28 -13.67 23.56
CA ASN A 111 5.18 -14.73 24.03
C ASN A 111 5.89 -15.49 22.88
N GLY A 112 6.23 -14.79 21.79
CA GLY A 112 6.91 -15.35 20.63
C GLY A 112 6.00 -16.02 19.58
N ASN A 113 4.68 -16.12 19.83
CA ASN A 113 3.72 -16.66 18.87
C ASN A 113 2.94 -15.53 18.19
N ALA A 114 2.66 -15.70 16.89
CA ALA A 114 1.88 -14.75 16.10
C ALA A 114 0.40 -15.14 16.09
N PHE A 115 -0.44 -14.37 16.79
CA PHE A 115 -1.88 -14.55 16.86
C PHE A 115 -2.57 -13.71 15.78
N GLN A 116 -3.42 -14.33 14.98
CA GLN A 116 -4.00 -13.73 13.79
C GLN A 116 -4.88 -12.51 14.13
N GLU A 117 -4.63 -11.43 13.41
CA GLU A 117 -5.41 -10.20 13.40
C GLU A 117 -6.16 -10.08 12.08
N LYS A 118 -7.34 -9.46 12.13
CA LYS A 118 -8.15 -9.21 10.94
C LYS A 118 -7.72 -7.89 10.30
N ILE A 119 -6.83 -7.98 9.31
CA ILE A 119 -6.49 -6.85 8.44
C ILE A 119 -6.73 -7.23 6.99
N ASN A 120 -7.28 -6.29 6.22
CA ASN A 120 -7.40 -6.39 4.78
C ASN A 120 -6.34 -5.52 4.10
N ILE A 121 -5.43 -6.15 3.35
CA ILE A 121 -4.49 -5.46 2.45
C ILE A 121 -4.96 -5.71 1.02
N HIS A 122 -5.43 -4.66 0.35
CA HIS A 122 -6.01 -4.77 -0.99
C HIS A 122 -4.96 -4.64 -2.10
N LEU A 123 -4.92 -5.60 -3.02
CA LEU A 123 -4.09 -5.57 -4.24
C LEU A 123 -4.83 -4.96 -5.42
N ASP A 124 -5.56 -3.87 -5.19
CA ASP A 124 -6.33 -3.20 -6.23
C ASP A 124 -5.46 -2.87 -7.45
N GLY A 125 -5.99 -3.18 -8.64
CA GLY A 125 -5.32 -2.96 -9.93
C GLY A 125 -4.37 -4.07 -10.37
N VAL A 126 -4.08 -5.07 -9.54
CA VAL A 126 -3.25 -6.21 -9.94
C VAL A 126 -4.12 -7.27 -10.63
N VAL A 127 -3.73 -7.68 -11.83
CA VAL A 127 -4.38 -8.75 -12.58
C VAL A 127 -3.48 -9.98 -12.55
N PHE A 128 -4.01 -11.08 -12.04
CA PHE A 128 -3.33 -12.38 -12.04
C PHE A 128 -3.79 -13.22 -13.25
N PRO A 129 -2.91 -14.08 -13.81
CA PRO A 129 -1.51 -14.29 -13.43
C PRO A 129 -0.58 -13.14 -13.90
N THR A 130 0.50 -12.87 -13.17
CA THR A 130 1.46 -11.78 -13.47
C THR A 130 2.90 -12.17 -13.17
N GLU A 131 3.88 -11.48 -13.74
CA GLU A 131 5.31 -11.65 -13.44
C GLU A 131 5.77 -10.79 -12.25
N ARG A 132 5.00 -9.75 -11.93
CA ARG A 132 5.34 -8.75 -10.90
C ARG A 132 4.10 -8.23 -10.19
N VAL A 133 4.26 -7.97 -8.91
CA VAL A 133 3.27 -7.34 -8.04
C VAL A 133 3.97 -6.18 -7.32
N SER A 134 3.55 -4.96 -7.61
CA SER A 134 3.99 -3.78 -6.85
C SER A 134 3.18 -3.70 -5.56
N LEU A 135 3.88 -3.59 -4.43
CA LEU A 135 3.28 -3.35 -3.13
C LEU A 135 3.37 -1.88 -2.72
N SER A 136 3.82 -0.99 -3.60
CA SER A 136 3.89 0.44 -3.29
C SER A 136 2.52 0.96 -2.82
N GLN A 137 2.51 1.61 -1.64
CA GLN A 137 1.36 2.31 -1.08
C GLN A 137 0.17 1.38 -0.78
N LYS A 138 0.45 0.16 -0.31
CA LYS A 138 -0.58 -0.71 0.26
C LYS A 138 -0.74 -0.40 1.75
N TYR A 139 -1.85 0.22 2.10
CA TYR A 139 -2.12 0.69 3.44
C TYR A 139 -3.00 -0.27 4.23
N PHE A 140 -2.82 -0.25 5.55
CA PHE A 140 -3.75 -0.83 6.50
C PHE A 140 -3.87 0.07 7.74
N GLU A 141 -5.05 0.08 8.35
CA GLU A 141 -5.32 0.88 9.55
C GLU A 141 -4.86 0.12 10.79
N PHE A 142 -4.19 0.79 11.73
CA PHE A 142 -3.93 0.16 13.03
C PHE A 142 -5.20 0.05 13.89
N SER A 143 -6.27 0.77 13.56
CA SER A 143 -7.58 0.59 14.20
C SER A 143 -8.19 -0.78 13.96
N ASP A 144 -7.79 -1.45 12.88
CA ASP A 144 -8.24 -2.81 12.56
C ASP A 144 -7.56 -3.86 13.45
N LEU A 145 -6.51 -3.48 14.17
CA LEU A 145 -5.81 -4.34 15.13
C LEU A 145 -6.52 -4.34 16.48
N SER A 146 -6.68 -5.54 17.04
CA SER A 146 -7.38 -5.75 18.30
C SER A 146 -6.65 -5.21 19.55
N GLY A 147 -5.36 -4.89 19.44
CA GLY A 147 -4.56 -4.43 20.59
C GLY A 147 -3.25 -3.73 20.21
N CYS A 148 -2.38 -3.54 21.21
CA CYS A 148 -1.06 -2.89 21.08
C CYS A 148 0.09 -3.88 21.25
N GLY A 149 1.28 -3.46 20.81
CA GLY A 149 2.50 -4.23 20.89
C GLY A 149 3.12 -4.48 19.53
N GLU A 150 3.90 -5.54 19.44
CA GLU A 150 4.61 -5.92 18.22
C GLU A 150 3.73 -6.80 17.34
N PHE A 151 3.76 -6.53 16.04
CA PHE A 151 3.05 -7.27 15.01
C PHE A 151 4.03 -7.72 13.94
N LYS A 152 3.68 -8.81 13.27
CA LYS A 152 4.41 -9.36 12.15
C LYS A 152 3.48 -9.52 10.96
N LEU A 153 3.88 -9.01 9.80
CA LEU A 153 3.19 -9.23 8.53
C LEU A 153 3.80 -10.44 7.82
N TYR A 154 2.94 -11.37 7.43
CA TYR A 154 3.24 -12.50 6.59
C TYR A 154 2.69 -12.25 5.19
N ILE A 155 3.52 -12.50 4.18
CA ILE A 155 3.13 -12.46 2.77
C ILE A 155 3.28 -13.85 2.20
N PHE A 156 2.21 -14.38 1.62
CA PHE A 156 2.18 -15.69 0.97
C PHE A 156 2.06 -15.49 -0.53
N VAL A 157 2.98 -16.04 -1.31
CA VAL A 157 2.96 -15.94 -2.76
C VAL A 157 2.88 -17.33 -3.36
N TYR A 158 1.87 -17.53 -4.21
CA TYR A 158 1.69 -18.74 -4.98
C TYR A 158 1.98 -18.44 -6.44
N SER A 159 2.88 -19.22 -7.04
CA SER A 159 3.20 -19.15 -8.46
C SER A 159 3.14 -20.53 -9.07
N SER A 160 2.76 -20.62 -10.35
CA SER A 160 2.73 -21.90 -11.07
C SER A 160 3.43 -21.81 -12.40
N SER A 161 4.01 -22.94 -12.79
CA SER A 161 4.48 -23.17 -14.15
C SER A 161 3.40 -23.88 -14.96
N LYS A 162 3.12 -23.37 -16.16
CA LYS A 162 2.27 -24.07 -17.13
C LYS A 162 3.06 -24.35 -18.39
N GLU A 163 3.33 -25.63 -18.61
CA GLU A 163 3.90 -26.12 -19.85
C GLU A 163 2.91 -27.08 -20.51
N GLU A 164 2.73 -26.96 -21.83
CA GLU A 164 1.73 -27.73 -22.56
C GLU A 164 2.09 -29.23 -22.53
N GLY A 165 1.26 -30.02 -21.83
CA GLY A 165 1.47 -31.47 -21.70
C GLY A 165 2.30 -31.91 -20.49
N ILE A 166 2.77 -30.98 -19.63
CA ILE A 166 3.48 -31.29 -18.38
C ILE A 166 2.59 -31.02 -17.15
N GLN A 167 2.89 -31.71 -16.06
CA GLN A 167 2.28 -31.48 -14.75
C GLN A 167 2.60 -30.06 -14.25
N THR A 168 1.57 -29.27 -13.95
CA THR A 168 1.72 -27.95 -13.32
C THR A 168 2.44 -28.08 -11.99
N SER A 169 3.53 -27.34 -11.81
CA SER A 169 4.23 -27.22 -10.53
C SER A 169 3.80 -25.96 -9.80
N LEU A 170 3.47 -26.09 -8.52
CA LEU A 170 3.08 -24.98 -7.65
C LEU A 170 4.25 -24.65 -6.72
N TYR A 171 4.68 -23.40 -6.74
CA TYR A 171 5.69 -22.86 -5.84
C TYR A 171 5.04 -21.94 -4.81
N THR A 172 5.38 -22.17 -3.54
CA THR A 172 4.91 -21.36 -2.41
C THR A 172 6.09 -20.62 -1.82
N SER A 173 5.96 -19.30 -1.68
CA SER A 173 6.96 -18.45 -1.00
C SER A 173 6.32 -17.74 0.17
N VAL A 174 7.04 -17.65 1.28
CA VAL A 174 6.60 -16.96 2.49
C VAL A 174 7.61 -15.89 2.84
N TYR A 175 7.15 -14.67 3.07
CA TYR A 175 7.95 -13.59 3.65
C TYR A 175 7.38 -13.21 5.01
N ASP A 176 8.18 -13.36 6.07
CA ASP A 176 7.74 -13.19 7.47
C ASP A 176 8.69 -12.29 8.30
N GLN A 177 9.51 -11.50 7.61
CA GLN A 177 10.54 -10.65 8.23
C GLN A 177 10.04 -9.23 8.54
N LEU A 178 8.84 -8.85 8.07
CA LEU A 178 8.29 -7.52 8.31
C LEU A 178 7.64 -7.45 9.68
N THR A 179 8.25 -6.68 10.58
CA THR A 179 7.68 -6.37 11.89
C THR A 179 7.37 -4.89 12.02
N PHE A 180 6.36 -4.58 12.84
CA PHE A 180 5.97 -3.21 13.16
C PHE A 180 5.31 -3.16 14.54
N THR A 181 5.28 -1.99 15.16
CA THR A 181 4.79 -1.83 16.53
C THR A 181 3.66 -0.81 16.58
N ARG A 182 2.57 -1.17 17.26
CA ARG A 182 1.53 -0.22 17.69
C ARG A 182 1.86 0.26 19.11
N PRO A 183 2.22 1.54 19.30
CA PRO A 183 2.55 2.08 20.62
C PRO A 183 1.37 2.00 21.57
N GLU A 184 1.60 1.73 22.85
CA GLU A 184 0.53 1.62 23.88
C GLU A 184 -0.36 2.86 23.97
N GLN A 185 0.18 4.04 23.66
CA GLN A 185 -0.54 5.32 23.62
C GLN A 185 -1.73 5.29 22.65
N GLU A 186 -1.66 4.48 21.59
CA GLU A 186 -2.71 4.29 20.58
C GLU A 186 -3.79 3.26 21.00
N CYS A 187 -3.59 2.55 22.12
CA CYS A 187 -4.59 1.61 22.68
C CYS A 187 -5.25 2.13 23.95
N GLN A 188 -4.74 3.20 24.53
CA GLN A 188 -5.46 3.88 25.58
C GLN A 188 -6.66 4.53 24.92
N ALA A 189 -7.85 3.92 25.08
CA ALA A 189 -9.11 4.58 24.77
C ALA A 189 -9.03 5.98 25.37
N ALA A 190 -9.30 7.01 24.58
CA ALA A 190 -9.37 8.37 25.08
C ALA A 190 -10.23 8.33 26.35
N LEU A 191 -9.60 8.47 27.52
CA LEU A 191 -10.34 8.58 28.77
C LEU A 191 -11.33 9.71 28.50
N PRO A 192 -12.65 9.52 28.79
CA PRO A 192 -13.63 10.56 28.56
C PRO A 192 -13.06 11.83 29.17
N PRO A 193 -12.97 12.94 28.41
CA PRO A 193 -12.18 14.08 28.82
C PRO A 193 -12.64 14.47 30.22
N SER A 194 -11.72 14.36 31.18
CA SER A 194 -11.93 14.90 32.52
C SER A 194 -12.26 16.37 32.30
N SER A 195 -13.50 16.73 32.59
CA SER A 195 -14.04 18.06 32.41
C SER A 195 -13.06 19.12 32.94
N SER A 196 -12.90 20.20 32.16
CA SER A 196 -12.17 21.42 32.51
C SER A 196 -10.67 21.44 32.20
N SER A 197 -10.36 21.62 30.92
CA SER A 197 -9.54 22.76 30.47
C SER A 197 -9.89 23.02 29.02
N GLU A 198 -10.41 24.22 28.71
CA GLU A 198 -10.46 24.71 27.33
C GLU A 198 -9.01 24.80 26.86
N VAL A 199 -8.53 23.74 26.23
CA VAL A 199 -7.33 23.81 25.39
C VAL A 199 -7.73 24.80 24.29
N PRO A 200 -7.03 25.95 24.17
CA PRO A 200 -7.32 26.87 23.09
C PRO A 200 -7.29 26.08 21.78
N PRO A 201 -8.28 26.29 20.88
CA PRO A 201 -8.31 25.56 19.62
C PRO A 201 -6.95 25.68 18.95
N ALA A 202 -6.39 24.55 18.52
CA ALA A 202 -5.13 24.55 17.78
C ALA A 202 -5.26 25.56 16.63
N PRO A 203 -4.21 26.39 16.38
CA PRO A 203 -4.25 27.31 15.26
C PRO A 203 -4.50 26.52 13.99
N CYS A 204 -5.57 26.87 13.28
CA CYS A 204 -5.92 26.30 11.99
C CYS A 204 -6.00 27.43 10.97
N THR A 205 -5.02 27.48 10.10
CA THR A 205 -5.01 28.35 8.93
C THR A 205 -5.64 27.58 7.76
N PRO A 206 -6.83 27.98 7.26
CA PRO A 206 -7.44 27.32 6.10
C PRO A 206 -6.48 27.28 4.92
N VAL A 207 -6.45 26.15 4.22
CA VAL A 207 -5.84 26.04 2.89
C VAL A 207 -6.90 25.78 1.83
N THR A 208 -6.61 26.17 0.59
CA THR A 208 -7.46 25.95 -0.58
C THR A 208 -6.89 24.85 -1.45
N ALA A 209 -7.73 23.89 -1.85
CA ALA A 209 -7.34 22.82 -2.76
C ALA A 209 -7.45 23.26 -4.23
N HIS A 210 -6.41 22.98 -5.01
CA HIS A 210 -6.33 23.34 -6.43
C HIS A 210 -6.03 22.10 -7.29
N PRO A 211 -7.04 21.54 -7.98
CA PRO A 211 -6.83 20.43 -8.91
C PRO A 211 -6.21 20.89 -10.22
N VAL A 212 -5.15 20.21 -10.66
CA VAL A 212 -4.47 20.49 -11.93
C VAL A 212 -4.09 19.18 -12.61
N SER A 213 -4.21 19.13 -13.93
CA SER A 213 -3.71 18.02 -14.76
C SER A 213 -2.48 18.49 -15.52
N LEU A 214 -1.34 17.83 -15.27
CA LEU A 214 -0.07 18.12 -15.93
C LEU A 214 0.20 17.04 -16.99
N SER A 215 0.47 17.45 -18.22
CA SER A 215 0.61 16.51 -19.34
C SER A 215 1.60 17.04 -20.38
N ASN A 216 2.32 16.12 -21.01
CA ASN A 216 3.13 16.39 -22.20
C ASN A 216 2.58 15.66 -23.45
N SER A 217 1.34 15.19 -23.36
CA SER A 217 0.61 14.57 -24.47
C SER A 217 0.16 15.63 -25.48
N MET A 218 -0.17 15.21 -26.71
CA MET A 218 -0.55 16.17 -27.75
C MET A 218 -1.90 16.81 -27.43
N GLY A 219 -1.96 18.14 -27.38
CA GLY A 219 -3.20 18.91 -27.19
C GLY A 219 -3.37 19.52 -25.81
N THR A 220 -2.49 19.19 -24.86
CA THR A 220 -2.39 19.82 -23.54
C THR A 220 -1.07 20.60 -23.45
N SER A 221 -1.09 21.80 -22.88
CA SER A 221 0.06 22.72 -22.91
C SER A 221 0.83 22.81 -21.59
N GLN A 222 0.35 22.17 -20.52
CA GLN A 222 0.89 22.38 -19.19
C GLN A 222 1.56 21.12 -18.67
N SER A 223 2.88 21.03 -18.83
CA SER A 223 3.71 20.00 -18.19
C SER A 223 4.39 20.51 -16.91
N ALA A 224 4.17 21.78 -16.56
CA ALA A 224 4.84 22.47 -15.46
C ALA A 224 3.86 23.40 -14.73
N ILE A 225 4.15 23.67 -13.46
CA ILE A 225 3.29 24.52 -12.62
C ILE A 225 4.10 25.36 -11.64
N ASN A 226 3.70 26.62 -11.51
CA ASN A 226 3.99 27.51 -10.40
C ASN A 226 2.79 27.50 -9.45
N PHE A 227 2.98 27.06 -8.21
CA PHE A 227 1.89 26.88 -7.24
C PHE A 227 1.28 28.19 -6.73
N GLU A 228 1.94 29.34 -6.90
CA GLU A 228 1.36 30.64 -6.57
C GLU A 228 0.37 31.11 -7.63
N THR A 229 0.70 30.89 -8.90
CA THR A 229 -0.06 31.45 -10.03
C THR A 229 -0.97 30.42 -10.71
N GLY A 230 -0.71 29.13 -10.52
CA GLY A 230 -1.35 28.02 -11.24
C GLY A 230 -0.89 27.89 -12.70
N LEU A 231 0.09 28.69 -13.15
CA LEU A 231 0.55 28.77 -14.54
C LEU A 231 1.91 28.07 -14.73
N ALA A 232 2.31 27.85 -15.98
CA ALA A 232 3.59 27.23 -16.32
C ALA A 232 4.79 28.20 -16.27
N ASP A 233 4.55 29.51 -16.18
CA ASP A 233 5.61 30.52 -16.16
C ASP A 233 6.38 30.48 -14.83
N ASN A 234 7.72 30.45 -14.91
CA ASN A 234 8.63 30.28 -13.76
C ASN A 234 8.20 29.10 -12.85
N PRO A 235 8.21 27.86 -13.37
CA PRO A 235 7.58 26.74 -12.71
C PRO A 235 8.33 26.35 -11.43
N HIS A 236 7.56 25.98 -10.40
CA HIS A 236 8.11 25.34 -9.20
C HIS A 236 8.45 23.88 -9.47
N ILE A 237 7.62 23.17 -10.23
CA ILE A 237 7.89 21.80 -10.68
C ILE A 237 7.56 21.63 -12.16
N THR A 238 8.26 20.70 -12.80
CA THR A 238 7.97 20.18 -14.14
C THR A 238 7.85 18.66 -14.08
N ILE A 239 6.83 18.10 -14.74
CA ILE A 239 6.68 16.65 -14.86
C ILE A 239 7.43 16.16 -16.09
N LYS A 240 8.18 15.07 -15.93
CA LYS A 240 8.90 14.40 -17.02
C LYS A 240 8.47 12.94 -17.09
N PHE A 241 8.30 12.45 -18.32
CA PHE A 241 8.05 11.04 -18.59
C PHE A 241 9.25 10.48 -19.34
N ALA A 242 9.89 9.46 -18.78
CA ALA A 242 11.01 8.77 -19.41
C ALA A 242 11.05 7.32 -18.93
N ASN A 243 11.41 6.39 -19.81
CA ASN A 243 11.57 4.97 -19.49
C ASN A 243 10.32 4.35 -18.82
N ASN A 244 9.12 4.76 -19.24
CA ASN A 244 7.84 4.37 -18.63
C ASN A 244 7.72 4.74 -17.14
N MET A 245 8.32 5.85 -16.71
CA MET A 245 8.17 6.40 -15.36
C MET A 245 7.83 7.89 -15.45
N ALA A 246 7.01 8.37 -14.52
CA ALA A 246 6.73 9.78 -14.30
C ALA A 246 7.61 10.31 -13.16
N THR A 247 8.32 11.42 -13.37
CA THR A 247 9.18 12.03 -12.36
C THR A 247 8.96 13.54 -12.25
N ILE A 248 9.28 14.11 -11.09
CA ILE A 248 9.30 15.56 -10.87
C ILE A 248 10.71 16.10 -11.08
N VAL A 249 10.79 17.20 -11.81
CA VAL A 249 11.99 18.04 -11.92
C VAL A 249 11.72 19.36 -11.20
N PRO A 250 12.35 19.61 -10.04
CA PRO A 250 12.20 20.87 -9.32
C PRO A 250 12.78 22.05 -10.12
N GLY A 251 12.12 23.22 -10.00
CA GLY A 251 12.64 24.49 -10.48
C GLY A 251 13.86 24.98 -9.67
N ALA A 252 14.49 26.07 -10.12
CA ALA A 252 15.64 26.63 -9.43
C ALA A 252 15.31 27.05 -7.99
N GLY A 253 16.07 26.54 -7.03
CA GLY A 253 15.86 26.84 -5.60
C GLY A 253 14.64 26.15 -4.98
N VAL A 254 13.97 25.26 -5.71
CA VAL A 254 12.87 24.43 -5.19
C VAL A 254 13.41 23.09 -4.73
N THR A 255 12.93 22.62 -3.58
CA THR A 255 13.20 21.27 -3.07
C THR A 255 11.88 20.53 -2.89
N VAL A 256 11.86 19.25 -3.24
CA VAL A 256 10.67 18.38 -3.12
C VAL A 256 10.97 17.29 -2.11
N TYR A 257 10.09 17.14 -1.13
CA TYR A 257 10.20 16.14 -0.08
C TYR A 257 9.04 15.15 -0.21
N GLU A 258 9.29 13.87 0.04
CA GLU A 258 8.23 12.87 0.19
C GLU A 258 7.54 13.09 1.54
N ASP A 259 6.26 13.45 1.55
CA ASP A 259 5.54 13.68 2.80
C ASP A 259 5.11 12.35 3.42
N ASN A 260 5.77 12.00 4.52
CA ASN A 260 5.50 10.79 5.31
C ASN A 260 4.61 11.09 6.54
N SER A 261 4.20 12.34 6.72
CA SER A 261 3.51 12.84 7.93
C SER A 261 2.00 12.92 7.76
N GLN A 262 1.49 12.94 6.52
CA GLN A 262 0.09 13.22 6.27
C GLN A 262 -0.84 12.03 6.06
N THR A 263 -2.09 12.35 6.35
CA THR A 263 -3.07 11.49 6.97
C THR A 263 -4.02 10.88 5.96
N THR A 264 -4.44 9.66 6.29
CA THR A 264 -5.69 9.08 5.86
C THR A 264 -6.90 10.02 5.96
N GLY A 265 -7.50 10.52 4.88
CA GLY A 265 -8.85 11.11 4.91
C GLY A 265 -9.00 12.53 4.35
N LEU A 266 -7.93 13.18 3.91
CA LEU A 266 -8.06 14.36 3.07
C LEU A 266 -8.50 13.91 1.68
N ASP A 267 -9.82 13.86 1.47
CA ASP A 267 -10.36 13.86 0.12
C ASP A 267 -9.80 15.12 -0.56
N ALA A 268 -9.23 14.92 -1.73
CA ALA A 268 -8.63 16.00 -2.51
C ALA A 268 -9.65 17.11 -2.89
N GLU A 269 -10.93 16.86 -2.63
CA GLU A 269 -12.03 17.82 -2.63
C GLU A 269 -12.79 17.66 -1.30
N PRO A 270 -12.78 18.65 -0.39
CA PRO A 270 -13.51 18.54 0.86
C PRO A 270 -15.01 18.33 0.57
N LYS A 271 -15.55 17.18 0.99
CA LYS A 271 -16.98 16.88 0.90
C LYS A 271 -17.76 17.80 1.84
N ALA A 272 -19.01 18.11 1.50
CA ALA A 272 -19.88 18.89 2.37
C ALA A 272 -19.96 18.24 3.76
N GLY A 273 -19.46 18.93 4.80
CA GLY A 273 -19.40 18.43 6.17
C GLY A 273 -18.06 17.84 6.63
N GLN A 274 -17.02 17.81 5.78
CA GLN A 274 -15.66 17.47 6.22
C GLN A 274 -14.98 18.63 6.95
N THR A 275 -14.11 18.28 7.89
CA THR A 275 -13.24 19.20 8.63
C THR A 275 -12.39 20.03 7.67
N GLN A 276 -12.31 21.34 7.93
CA GLN A 276 -11.45 22.26 7.20
C GLN A 276 -9.99 21.78 7.26
N ILE A 277 -9.31 21.74 6.11
CA ILE A 277 -7.90 21.37 6.02
C ILE A 277 -7.08 22.56 6.52
N CYS A 278 -6.18 22.31 7.46
CA CYS A 278 -5.37 23.33 8.10
C CYS A 278 -3.93 23.26 7.56
N ARG A 279 -3.29 24.42 7.39
CA ARG A 279 -1.87 24.49 7.00
C ARG A 279 -0.97 23.76 8.00
N GLU A 280 -1.34 23.83 9.27
CA GLU A 280 -0.64 23.23 10.39
C GLU A 280 -0.73 21.70 10.40
N ASP A 281 -1.60 21.11 9.58
CA ASP A 281 -1.61 19.68 9.35
C ASP A 281 -0.31 19.27 8.63
N PHE A 282 0.14 20.04 7.62
CA PHE A 282 1.29 19.66 6.80
C PHE A 282 2.62 19.87 7.53
N VAL A 283 3.37 18.78 7.73
CA VAL A 283 4.69 18.81 8.38
C VAL A 283 5.75 18.40 7.38
N LYS A 284 6.69 19.32 7.14
CA LYS A 284 7.83 19.09 6.26
C LYS A 284 8.53 17.77 6.57
N SER A 285 8.57 16.88 5.59
CA SER A 285 9.42 15.69 5.67
C SER A 285 10.91 16.01 5.50
N ASN A 286 11.77 15.15 6.07
CA ASN A 286 13.22 15.25 5.92
C ASN A 286 13.76 14.44 4.72
N PHE A 287 12.92 13.68 4.03
CA PHE A 287 13.32 12.83 2.91
C PHE A 287 13.09 13.57 1.60
N GLN A 288 14.15 13.79 0.83
CA GLN A 288 14.01 14.30 -0.54
C GLN A 288 13.40 13.21 -1.41
N LEU A 289 12.48 13.60 -2.29
CA LEU A 289 11.87 12.67 -3.23
C LEU A 289 12.92 12.25 -4.27
N GLU A 290 13.29 10.96 -4.25
CA GLU A 290 14.20 10.35 -5.24
C GLU A 290 13.47 9.42 -6.23
N ASP A 291 12.19 9.15 -5.98
CA ASP A 291 11.42 8.07 -6.61
C ASP A 291 10.38 8.54 -7.65
N GLU A 292 9.78 7.57 -8.35
CA GLU A 292 8.70 7.74 -9.31
C GLU A 292 7.42 8.31 -8.68
N LEU A 293 6.67 9.10 -9.45
CA LEU A 293 5.35 9.57 -9.06
C LEU A 293 4.31 8.46 -9.18
N THR A 294 3.77 8.04 -8.05
CA THR A 294 2.68 7.07 -7.97
C THR A 294 1.37 7.72 -7.51
N SER A 295 0.25 7.11 -7.89
CA SER A 295 -1.08 7.60 -7.50
C SER A 295 -1.28 7.41 -5.99
N GLY A 296 -1.61 8.49 -5.27
CA GLY A 296 -1.71 8.54 -3.82
C GLY A 296 -0.48 9.12 -3.12
N LEU A 297 0.63 9.37 -3.84
CA LEU A 297 1.83 9.98 -3.28
C LEU A 297 1.58 11.41 -2.81
N TRP A 298 2.01 11.73 -1.59
CA TRP A 298 2.06 13.07 -1.06
C TRP A 298 3.49 13.60 -1.06
N ILE A 299 3.64 14.86 -1.45
CA ILE A 299 4.93 15.55 -1.48
C ILE A 299 4.78 16.97 -0.95
N ASP A 300 5.85 17.48 -0.35
CA ASP A 300 5.98 18.88 0.01
C ASP A 300 6.91 19.58 -0.98
N VAL A 301 6.39 20.58 -1.68
CA VAL A 301 7.21 21.44 -2.53
C VAL A 301 7.59 22.69 -1.76
N VAL A 302 8.87 22.83 -1.41
CA VAL A 302 9.40 23.99 -0.71
C VAL A 302 10.17 24.87 -1.69
N THR A 303 9.71 26.09 -1.87
CA THR A 303 10.30 27.09 -2.77
C THR A 303 11.46 27.84 -2.12
N ALA A 304 12.21 28.60 -2.93
CA ALA A 304 13.41 29.30 -2.51
C ALA A 304 13.16 30.36 -1.40
N ASP A 305 11.96 30.92 -1.34
CA ASP A 305 11.55 31.87 -0.30
C ASP A 305 11.02 31.19 0.98
N GLY A 306 11.00 29.86 1.00
CA GLY A 306 10.57 29.04 2.13
C GLY A 306 9.08 28.72 2.15
N LYS A 307 8.29 29.13 1.15
CA LYS A 307 6.89 28.69 1.05
C LYS A 307 6.80 27.21 0.73
N MET A 308 5.87 26.54 1.39
CA MET A 308 5.60 25.11 1.24
C MET A 308 4.23 24.94 0.58
N TYR A 309 4.18 24.06 -0.41
CA TYR A 309 2.97 23.62 -1.08
C TYR A 309 2.85 22.10 -0.94
N PRO A 310 1.92 21.62 -0.12
CA PRO A 310 1.57 20.20 -0.09
C PRO A 310 0.90 19.82 -1.41
N VAL A 311 1.29 18.69 -1.97
CA VAL A 311 0.77 18.19 -3.26
C VAL A 311 0.46 16.71 -3.14
N MET A 312 -0.76 16.33 -3.51
CA MET A 312 -1.19 14.95 -3.68
C MET A 312 -1.17 14.59 -5.17
N ILE A 313 -0.48 13.51 -5.53
CA ILE A 313 -0.56 12.90 -6.84
C ILE A 313 -1.85 12.07 -6.89
N LYS A 314 -2.92 12.57 -7.52
CA LYS A 314 -4.18 11.82 -7.65
C LYS A 314 -4.00 10.61 -8.55
N LYS A 315 -3.35 10.81 -9.70
CA LYS A 315 -3.23 9.78 -10.72
C LYS A 315 -2.03 10.05 -11.62
N ALA A 316 -1.22 9.04 -11.89
CA ALA A 316 -0.21 9.07 -12.95
C ALA A 316 -0.61 8.07 -14.06
N MET A 317 -0.76 8.56 -15.29
CA MET A 317 -1.10 7.77 -16.47
C MET A 317 0.00 7.88 -17.52
N LEU A 318 0.56 6.74 -17.91
CA LEU A 318 1.54 6.65 -18.98
C LEU A 318 0.83 6.30 -20.29
N GLU A 319 1.08 7.07 -21.34
CA GLU A 319 0.60 6.79 -22.70
C GLU A 319 1.69 6.12 -23.54
N SER A 320 2.95 6.46 -23.28
CA SER A 320 4.13 5.85 -23.89
C SER A 320 5.37 6.11 -23.02
N ALA A 321 6.53 5.60 -23.42
CA ALA A 321 7.79 5.80 -22.69
C ALA A 321 8.16 7.27 -22.44
N THR A 322 7.64 8.20 -23.25
CA THR A 322 7.94 9.64 -23.15
C THR A 322 6.69 10.52 -23.06
N LYS A 323 5.49 9.94 -22.91
CA LYS A 323 4.24 10.71 -22.85
C LYS A 323 3.33 10.20 -21.75
N GLY A 324 2.66 11.14 -21.09
CA GLY A 324 1.66 10.81 -20.09
C GLY A 324 0.99 12.04 -19.51
N THR A 325 0.20 11.77 -18.48
CA THR A 325 -0.56 12.76 -17.73
C THR A 325 -0.46 12.44 -16.23
N VAL A 326 -0.25 13.45 -15.41
CA VAL A 326 -0.28 13.38 -13.94
C VAL A 326 -1.32 14.36 -13.44
N ASP A 327 -2.38 13.83 -12.82
CA ASP A 327 -3.38 14.62 -12.11
C ASP A 327 -2.88 14.85 -10.68
N ILE A 328 -2.85 16.12 -10.26
CA ILE A 328 -2.43 16.53 -8.92
C ILE A 328 -3.50 17.38 -8.24
N VAL A 329 -3.45 17.45 -6.93
CA VAL A 329 -4.10 18.49 -6.13
C VAL A 329 -3.05 19.10 -5.23
N TYR A 330 -2.93 20.43 -5.25
CA TYR A 330 -2.04 21.15 -4.34
C TYR A 330 -2.82 22.10 -3.44
N TYR A 331 -2.21 22.44 -2.31
CA TYR A 331 -2.81 23.28 -1.28
C TYR A 331 -2.02 24.58 -1.11
N ASN A 332 -2.73 25.71 -1.00
CA ASN A 332 -2.20 27.06 -0.77
C ASN A 332 -3.12 27.83 0.18
#